data_AF-A0A946S6F1-F1
#
_entry.id   AF-A0A946S6F1-F1
#
_cell.length_a   1.000
_cell.length_b   1.000
_cell.length_c   1.000
_cell.angle_alpha   90.00
_cell.angle_beta   90.00
_cell.angle_gamma   90.00
#
_symmetry.space_group_name_H-M   'P 1'
#
loop_
_entity.id
_entity.type
_entity.pdbx_description
1 polymer ?
#
loop_
_entity_poly.entity_id
_entity_poly.type
_entity_poly.pdbx_seq_one_letter_code
_entity_poly.pdbx_strand_id
1 'polypeptide(L)'
;MIDRFIKFFSSMKFVVLLLLIFAFSIGYATFIENDFGTDSAKALIYNTWWFEILLIILGISLILNMIKHKVFRKEKLAILTFHLSFILILLGAAITRYTGYEGMMQINKGESKNTFISDGVFLQIKVHDKDNQYSLDKNM
;
A
#
# COMPACT_ATOMS: atom_id res chain seq x y z
N MET A 1 -22.71 -1.78 23.92
CA MET A 1 -22.73 -1.38 22.49
C MET A 1 -21.44 -1.79 21.75
N ILE A 2 -20.27 -1.55 22.36
CA ILE A 2 -18.93 -1.92 21.85
C ILE A 2 -18.80 -3.42 21.51
N ASP A 3 -19.33 -4.32 22.34
CA ASP A 3 -19.25 -5.77 22.09
C ASP A 3 -19.93 -6.22 20.78
N ARG A 4 -20.96 -5.48 20.35
CA ARG A 4 -21.68 -5.78 19.10
C ARG A 4 -20.81 -5.45 17.89
N PHE A 5 -20.10 -4.32 17.95
CA PHE A 5 -19.12 -3.92 16.93
C PHE A 5 -17.98 -4.92 16.88
N ILE A 6 -17.35 -5.25 18.02
CA ILE A 6 -16.26 -6.24 18.05
C ILE A 6 -16.72 -7.60 17.49
N LYS A 7 -17.94 -8.06 17.82
CA LYS A 7 -18.50 -9.30 17.25
C LYS A 7 -18.70 -9.23 15.73
N PHE A 8 -19.09 -8.09 15.20
CA PHE A 8 -19.27 -7.86 13.76
C PHE A 8 -17.93 -7.87 13.02
N PHE A 9 -16.97 -7.04 13.45
CA PHE A 9 -15.63 -6.94 12.84
C PHE A 9 -14.82 -8.24 12.98
N SER A 10 -15.06 -9.04 14.02
CA SER A 10 -14.44 -10.37 14.19
C SER A 10 -15.18 -11.51 13.49
N SER A 11 -16.23 -11.23 12.71
CA SER A 11 -17.00 -12.26 12.00
C SER A 11 -16.25 -12.79 10.79
N MET A 12 -16.21 -14.12 10.62
CA MET A 12 -15.57 -14.75 9.45
C MET A 12 -16.19 -14.26 8.14
N LYS A 13 -17.52 -14.09 8.11
CA LYS A 13 -18.24 -13.58 6.92
C LYS A 13 -17.78 -12.17 6.54
N PHE A 14 -17.49 -11.34 7.53
CA PHE A 14 -17.06 -9.96 7.31
C PHE A 14 -15.63 -9.91 6.78
N VAL A 15 -14.71 -10.71 7.35
CA VAL A 15 -13.33 -10.82 6.83
C VAL A 15 -13.33 -11.30 5.38
N VAL A 16 -14.12 -12.32 5.04
CA VAL A 16 -14.22 -12.83 3.66
C VAL A 16 -14.78 -11.77 2.72
N LEU A 17 -15.79 -11.01 3.14
CA LEU A 17 -16.34 -9.91 2.35
C LEU A 17 -15.26 -8.85 2.05
N LEU A 18 -14.48 -8.43 3.07
CA LEU A 18 -13.40 -7.47 2.88
C LEU A 18 -12.32 -8.00 1.94
N LEU A 19 -11.96 -9.28 2.05
CA LEU A 19 -11.01 -9.92 1.13
C LEU A 19 -11.49 -9.92 -0.31
N LEU A 20 -12.79 -10.16 -0.56
CA LEU A 20 -13.36 -10.09 -1.90
C LEU A 20 -13.34 -8.67 -2.45
N ILE A 21 -13.69 -7.66 -1.63
CA ILE A 21 -13.63 -6.25 -2.04
C ILE A 21 -12.19 -5.86 -2.35
N PHE A 22 -11.23 -6.27 -1.52
CA PHE A 22 -9.81 -6.04 -1.74
C PHE A 22 -9.34 -6.68 -3.05
N ALA A 23 -9.64 -7.97 -3.26
CA ALA A 23 -9.27 -8.71 -4.47
C ALA A 23 -9.87 -8.09 -5.74
N PHE A 24 -11.14 -7.69 -5.70
CA PHE A 24 -11.79 -7.01 -6.81
C PHE A 24 -11.16 -5.64 -7.09
N SER A 25 -10.85 -4.87 -6.04
CA SER A 25 -10.23 -3.55 -6.16
C SER A 25 -8.87 -3.63 -6.85
N ILE A 26 -7.99 -4.53 -6.40
CA ILE A 26 -6.66 -4.69 -7.00
C ILE A 26 -6.74 -5.31 -8.41
N GLY A 27 -7.66 -6.25 -8.64
CA GLY A 27 -7.86 -6.83 -9.96
C GLY A 27 -8.33 -5.77 -10.97
N TYR A 28 -9.28 -4.92 -10.56
CA TYR A 28 -9.73 -3.80 -11.37
C TYR A 28 -8.62 -2.75 -11.58
N ALA A 29 -7.82 -2.46 -10.55
CA ALA A 29 -6.67 -1.57 -10.66
C ALA A 29 -5.65 -2.06 -11.71
N THR A 30 -5.43 -3.37 -11.82
CA THR A 30 -4.55 -3.95 -12.86
C THR A 30 -5.03 -3.64 -14.28
N PHE A 31 -6.35 -3.68 -14.54
CA PHE A 31 -6.89 -3.30 -15.84
C PHE A 31 -6.74 -1.80 -16.10
N ILE A 32 -7.01 -0.95 -15.08
CA ILE A 32 -6.79 0.49 -15.20
C ILE A 32 -5.32 0.79 -15.52
N GLU A 33 -4.40 0.12 -14.84
CA GLU A 33 -2.97 0.29 -15.05
C GLU A 33 -2.55 -0.08 -16.48
N ASN A 34 -3.11 -1.17 -17.01
CA ASN A 34 -2.85 -1.60 -18.39
C ASN A 34 -3.36 -0.58 -19.43
N ASP A 35 -4.56 -0.05 -19.22
CA ASP A 35 -5.24 0.77 -20.24
C ASP A 35 -4.90 2.27 -20.12
N PHE A 36 -4.63 2.76 -18.91
CA PHE A 36 -4.47 4.18 -18.58
C PHE A 36 -3.18 4.51 -17.83
N GLY A 37 -2.30 3.53 -17.63
CA GLY A 37 -1.01 3.69 -16.96
C GLY A 37 -1.07 3.65 -15.44
N THR A 38 0.11 3.52 -14.83
CA THR A 38 0.30 3.34 -13.38
C THR A 38 -0.20 4.55 -12.58
N ASP A 39 -0.03 5.78 -13.07
CA ASP A 39 -0.48 6.99 -12.37
C ASP A 39 -2.00 7.02 -12.18
N SER A 40 -2.74 6.60 -13.21
CA SER A 40 -4.21 6.51 -13.17
C SER A 40 -4.67 5.47 -12.14
N ALA A 41 -4.04 4.29 -12.11
CA ALA A 41 -4.37 3.24 -11.15
C ALA A 41 -4.05 3.67 -9.70
N LYS A 42 -2.93 4.38 -9.49
CA LYS A 42 -2.58 4.96 -8.20
C LYS A 42 -3.60 6.00 -7.77
N ALA A 43 -3.97 6.95 -8.64
CA ALA A 43 -4.89 8.02 -8.31
C ALA A 43 -6.31 7.53 -7.99
N LEU A 44 -6.78 6.47 -8.66
CA LEU A 44 -8.15 5.97 -8.51
C LEU A 44 -8.30 4.90 -7.42
N ILE A 45 -7.29 4.06 -7.22
CA ILE A 45 -7.35 2.94 -6.29
C ILE A 45 -6.25 3.06 -5.24
N TYR A 46 -4.98 2.87 -5.61
CA TYR A 46 -3.95 2.57 -4.62
C TYR A 46 -3.73 3.72 -3.62
N ASN A 47 -3.66 4.98 -4.06
CA ASN A 47 -3.39 6.15 -3.21
C ASN A 47 -4.64 6.86 -2.69
N THR A 48 -5.81 6.21 -2.82
CA THR A 48 -7.05 6.78 -2.31
C THR A 48 -7.30 6.44 -0.84
N TRP A 49 -8.00 7.34 -0.17
CA TRP A 49 -8.35 7.20 1.25
C TRP A 49 -9.26 5.99 1.52
N TRP A 50 -10.17 5.65 0.60
CA TRP A 50 -11.13 4.55 0.81
C TRP A 50 -10.42 3.19 0.76
N PHE A 51 -9.43 3.03 -0.13
CA PHE A 51 -8.64 1.81 -0.23
C PHE A 51 -7.74 1.64 1.00
N GLU A 52 -7.19 2.74 1.49
CA GLU A 52 -6.44 2.77 2.75
C GLU A 52 -7.30 2.34 3.94
N ILE A 53 -8.52 2.88 4.07
CA ILE A 53 -9.47 2.46 5.10
C ILE A 53 -9.83 0.98 4.96
N LEU A 54 -10.02 0.47 3.73
CA LEU A 54 -10.27 -0.95 3.48
C LEU A 54 -9.14 -1.82 4.04
N LEU A 55 -7.87 -1.46 3.79
CA LEU A 55 -6.71 -2.18 4.30
C LEU A 55 -6.62 -2.14 5.83
N ILE A 56 -6.87 -0.97 6.44
CA ILE A 56 -6.86 -0.81 7.90
C ILE A 56 -7.95 -1.68 8.54
N ILE A 57 -9.18 -1.61 8.02
CA ILE A 57 -10.30 -2.41 8.53
C ILE A 57 -10.03 -3.91 8.35
N LEU A 58 -9.45 -4.32 7.21
CA LEU A 58 -9.07 -5.70 6.96
C LEU A 58 -8.03 -6.18 7.98
N GLY A 59 -6.97 -5.40 8.23
CA GLY A 59 -5.95 -5.71 9.24
C GLY A 59 -6.52 -5.85 10.65
N ILE A 60 -7.35 -4.90 11.08
CA ILE A 60 -8.04 -4.97 12.38
C ILE A 60 -8.94 -6.21 12.46
N SER A 61 -9.70 -6.49 11.41
CA SER A 61 -10.63 -7.64 11.38
C SER A 61 -9.88 -8.96 11.47
N LEU A 62 -8.72 -9.09 10.81
CA LEU A 62 -7.84 -10.26 10.91
C LEU A 62 -7.30 -10.44 12.34
N ILE A 63 -6.84 -9.37 13.00
CA ILE A 63 -6.36 -9.42 14.38
C ILE A 63 -7.49 -9.84 15.34
N LEU A 64 -8.66 -9.21 15.24
CA LEU A 64 -9.81 -9.52 16.09
C LEU A 64 -10.31 -10.95 15.88
N ASN A 65 -10.30 -11.44 14.63
CA ASN A 65 -10.65 -12.82 14.31
C ASN A 65 -9.65 -13.81 14.95
N MET A 66 -8.35 -13.52 14.87
CA MET A 66 -7.28 -14.31 15.45
C MET A 66 -7.43 -14.47 16.98
N ILE A 67 -7.74 -13.37 17.67
CA ILE A 67 -7.98 -13.36 19.13
C ILE A 67 -9.24 -14.17 19.47
N LYS A 68 -10.35 -13.94 18.76
CA LYS A 68 -11.63 -14.62 18.99
C LYS A 68 -11.54 -16.14 18.83
N HIS A 69 -10.82 -16.60 17.82
CA HIS A 69 -10.65 -18.04 17.55
C HIS A 69 -9.49 -18.68 18.33
N LYS A 70 -8.83 -17.92 19.22
CA LYS A 70 -7.75 -18.34 20.11
C LYS A 70 -6.70 -19.15 19.35
N VAL A 71 -6.23 -18.64 18.20
CA VAL A 71 -5.28 -19.36 17.34
C VAL A 71 -3.82 -19.23 17.78
N PHE A 72 -3.55 -18.46 18.83
CA PHE A 72 -2.25 -18.36 19.52
C PHE A 72 -1.90 -19.61 20.33
N ARG A 73 -2.01 -20.79 19.72
CA ARG A 73 -1.70 -22.08 20.35
C ARG A 73 -0.72 -22.84 19.48
N LYS A 74 0.11 -23.67 20.11
CA LYS A 74 1.18 -24.42 19.41
C LYS A 74 0.63 -25.39 18.37
N GLU A 75 -0.57 -25.92 18.58
CA GLU A 75 -1.24 -26.83 17.64
C GLU A 75 -1.73 -26.11 16.38
N LYS A 76 -1.82 -24.77 16.41
CA LYS A 76 -2.35 -23.94 15.32
C LYS A 76 -1.27 -23.06 14.68
N LEU A 77 0.01 -23.41 14.83
CA LEU A 77 1.12 -22.60 14.33
C LEU A 77 1.02 -22.30 12.83
N ALA A 78 0.63 -23.27 12.00
CA ALA A 78 0.48 -23.05 10.56
C ALA A 78 -0.59 -22.00 10.21
N ILE A 79 -1.71 -22.00 10.95
CA ILE A 79 -2.79 -21.00 10.76
C ILE A 79 -2.33 -19.64 11.31
N LEU A 80 -1.63 -19.65 12.44
CA LEU A 80 -1.11 -18.44 13.08
C LEU A 80 -0.09 -17.73 12.18
N THR A 81 0.88 -18.46 11.63
CA THR A 81 1.90 -17.88 10.73
C THR A 81 1.27 -17.28 9.49
N PHE A 82 0.29 -17.97 8.89
CA PHE A 82 -0.44 -17.45 7.74
C PHE A 82 -1.10 -16.09 8.04
N HIS A 83 -1.82 -15.97 9.16
CA HIS A 83 -2.45 -14.69 9.54
C HIS A 83 -1.40 -13.62 9.86
N LEU A 84 -0.32 -14.00 10.55
CA LEU A 84 0.76 -13.08 10.89
C LEU A 84 1.46 -12.54 9.63
N SER A 85 1.59 -13.35 8.58
CA SER A 85 2.11 -12.90 7.28
C SER A 85 1.25 -11.78 6.68
N PHE A 86 -0.07 -11.88 6.72
CA PHE A 86 -0.93 -10.78 6.24
C PHE A 86 -0.73 -9.50 7.04
N ILE A 87 -0.63 -9.61 8.37
CA ILE A 87 -0.38 -8.43 9.21
C ILE A 87 0.97 -7.81 8.87
N LEU A 88 2.02 -8.62 8.71
CA LEU A 88 3.35 -8.15 8.33
C LEU A 88 3.34 -7.47 6.95
N ILE A 89 2.64 -8.05 5.97
CA ILE A 89 2.50 -7.48 4.61
C ILE A 89 1.77 -6.13 4.68
N LEU A 90 0.67 -6.03 5.44
CA LEU A 90 -0.06 -4.77 5.60
C LEU A 90 0.77 -3.69 6.29
N LEU A 91 1.55 -4.05 7.31
CA LEU A 91 2.47 -3.13 7.97
C LEU A 91 3.58 -2.66 7.02
N GLY A 92 4.17 -3.58 6.25
CA GLY A 92 5.16 -3.23 5.23
C GLY A 92 4.59 -2.28 4.18
N ALA A 93 3.38 -2.56 3.68
CA ALA A 93 2.68 -1.71 2.73
C ALA A 93 2.40 -0.31 3.30
N ALA A 94 2.01 -0.20 4.58
CA ALA A 94 1.82 1.08 5.24
C ALA A 94 3.13 1.88 5.31
N ILE A 95 4.24 1.23 5.69
CA ILE A 95 5.56 1.88 5.73
C ILE A 95 5.94 2.38 4.34
N THR A 96 5.89 1.52 3.32
CA THR A 96 6.20 1.89 1.93
C THR A 96 5.32 3.04 1.43
N ARG A 97 4.04 3.09 1.81
CA ARG A 97 3.13 4.17 1.41
C ARG A 97 3.53 5.54 1.97
N TYR A 98 3.85 5.61 3.26
CA TYR A 98 4.09 6.91 3.91
C TYR A 98 5.56 7.36 3.87
N THR A 99 6.50 6.44 3.70
CA THR A 99 7.94 6.77 3.71
C THR A 99 8.68 6.35 2.45
N GLY A 100 8.02 5.65 1.52
CA GLY A 100 8.63 5.19 0.29
C GLY A 100 8.79 6.32 -0.73
N TYR A 101 9.78 6.16 -1.60
CA TYR A 101 9.99 7.01 -2.77
C TYR A 101 9.81 6.16 -4.01
N GLU A 102 9.04 6.69 -4.96
CA GLU A 102 8.76 6.04 -6.23
C GLU A 102 9.32 6.88 -7.37
N GLY A 103 9.63 6.20 -8.47
CA GLY A 103 10.25 6.82 -9.62
C GLY A 103 10.70 5.83 -10.70
N MET A 104 11.20 6.38 -11.80
CA MET A 104 11.66 5.64 -12.95
C MET A 104 13.19 5.60 -13.03
N MET A 105 13.74 4.39 -13.17
CA MET A 105 15.17 4.18 -13.43
C MET A 105 15.37 3.54 -14.81
N GLN A 106 15.89 4.31 -15.76
CA GLN A 106 16.22 3.80 -17.10
C GLN A 106 17.64 3.21 -17.11
N ILE A 107 17.74 1.88 -17.18
CA ILE A 107 19.01 1.14 -17.24
C ILE A 107 19.21 0.58 -18.66
N ASN A 108 20.32 0.93 -19.31
CA ASN A 108 20.67 0.37 -20.61
C ASN A 108 21.47 -0.93 -20.45
N LYS A 109 21.47 -1.76 -21.50
CA LYS A 109 22.18 -3.05 -21.50
C LYS A 109 23.68 -2.85 -21.24
N GLY A 110 24.20 -3.46 -20.18
CA GLY A 110 25.62 -3.38 -19.80
C GLY A 110 25.97 -2.18 -18.92
N GLU A 111 25.01 -1.29 -18.63
CA GLU A 111 25.20 -0.16 -17.72
C GLU A 111 24.69 -0.49 -16.31
N SER A 112 25.29 0.17 -15.31
CA SER A 112 24.74 0.23 -13.95
C SER A 112 24.41 1.69 -13.63
N LYS A 113 23.26 1.94 -13.00
CA LYS A 113 22.87 3.25 -12.50
C LYS A 113 22.50 3.16 -11.02
N ASN A 114 22.85 4.19 -10.27
CA ASN A 114 22.51 4.34 -8.85
C ASN A 114 21.62 5.58 -8.61
N THR A 115 21.04 6.14 -9.66
CA THR A 115 20.15 7.29 -9.64
C THR A 115 18.87 6.99 -10.43
N PHE A 116 17.76 7.59 -10.01
CA PHE A 116 16.46 7.45 -10.65
C PHE A 116 15.73 8.79 -10.65
N ILE A 117 14.74 8.95 -11.53
CA ILE A 117 13.90 10.15 -11.63
C ILE A 117 12.68 9.91 -10.76
N SER A 118 12.40 10.77 -9.78
CA SER A 118 11.24 10.60 -8.89
C SER A 118 9.92 10.94 -9.58
N ASP A 119 8.87 10.19 -9.25
CA ASP A 119 7.48 10.46 -9.68
C ASP A 119 6.80 11.56 -8.85
N GLY A 120 7.46 12.07 -7.81
CA GLY A 120 6.94 13.15 -6.97
C GLY A 120 6.81 14.48 -7.73
N VAL A 121 5.86 15.31 -7.31
CA VAL A 121 5.67 16.67 -7.87
C VAL A 121 6.54 17.65 -7.09
N PHE A 122 7.58 18.18 -7.74
CA PHE A 122 8.49 19.16 -7.16
C PHE A 122 8.40 20.48 -7.93
N LEU A 123 8.30 21.60 -7.21
CA LEU A 123 8.56 22.91 -7.78
C LEU A 123 10.06 23.06 -7.98
N GLN A 124 10.50 23.06 -9.24
CA GLN A 124 11.91 23.28 -9.60
C GLN A 124 12.11 24.73 -10.04
N ILE A 125 12.88 25.51 -9.28
CA ILE A 125 13.29 26.87 -9.67
C ILE A 125 14.75 26.80 -10.10
N LYS A 126 15.01 27.06 -11.38
CA LYS A 126 16.37 27.11 -11.96
C LYS A 126 16.70 28.56 -12.33
N VAL A 127 17.66 29.15 -11.63
CA VAL A 127 18.18 30.49 -11.94
C VAL A 127 19.54 30.32 -12.61
N HIS A 128 19.67 30.84 -13.83
CA HIS A 128 20.91 30.81 -14.58
C HIS A 128 21.42 32.24 -14.75
N ASP A 129 22.59 32.51 -14.19
CA ASP A 129 23.29 33.78 -14.36
C ASP A 129 24.65 33.49 -14.99
N LYS A 130 24.64 33.29 -16.33
CA LYS A 130 25.72 33.07 -17.33
C LYS A 130 26.99 32.28 -16.92
N ASP A 131 27.49 32.46 -15.72
CA ASP A 131 28.55 31.73 -15.02
C ASP A 131 28.03 30.65 -14.05
N ASN A 132 26.86 30.82 -13.41
CA ASN A 132 26.36 29.90 -12.38
C ASN A 132 24.89 29.48 -12.58
N GLN A 133 24.58 28.24 -12.19
CA GLN A 133 23.21 27.70 -12.18
C GLN A 133 22.81 27.25 -10.76
N TYR A 134 21.78 27.88 -10.21
CA TYR A 134 21.21 27.53 -8.91
C TYR A 134 19.88 26.80 -9.12
N SER A 135 19.71 25.64 -8.49
CA SER A 135 18.47 24.85 -8.55
C SER A 135 17.90 24.66 -7.14
N LEU A 136 16.62 24.96 -6.97
CA LEU A 136 15.87 24.66 -5.75
C LEU A 136 14.70 23.75 -6.11
N ASP A 137 14.65 22.58 -5.48
CA ASP A 137 13.55 21.63 -5.61
C ASP A 137 12.74 21.63 -4.31
N LYS A 138 11.50 22.10 -4.37
CA LYS A 138 10.58 22.13 -3.21
C LYS A 138 9.39 21.21 -3.47
N ASN A 139 9.13 20.27 -2.55
CA ASN A 139 7.97 19.39 -2.61
C ASN A 139 6.69 20.24 -2.60
N MET A 140 5.76 19.97 -3.53
CA MET A 140 4.43 20.58 -3.56
C MET A 140 3.41 19.80 -2.72
#